data_AF-A0A1B6EVM8-F1
#
_entry.id   AF-A0A1B6EVM8-F1
#
_cell.length_a   1.000
_cell.length_b   1.000
_cell.length_c   1.000
_cell.angle_alpha   90.00
_cell.angle_beta   90.00
_cell.angle_gamma   90.00
#
_symmetry.space_group_name_H-M   'P 1'
#
loop_
_entity.id
_entity.type
_entity.pdbx_description
1 polymer ?
#
loop_
_entity_poly.entity_id
_entity_poly.type
_entity_poly.pdbx_seq_one_letter_code
_entity_poly.pdbx_strand_id
1 'polypeptide(L)'
;MLLTHMVFRCSFILLTLCYCSEGLEYKKPVEDRVIVRDEEVEDKPLCYNHIHKFYRQMKCEPETTPGARCPTSYKCPTLEGRKNDSCYYDGKEYPLGANLTLDSADFHSPCIQSCQCVQVLEEAGFKCSVREQKCEALPAGCKRLPFQSSYPCCHRAVTSCNKGEKVRCKFNGITYDEGSKFYPVADFTCIQCVCAAGFNGSISPPYCQQFPCVPELQTVASAMLTRGCIPAYMQMGGCCPISFRCPRPTDTIIKAYVKPMESISGKVCKFGNLTLEIGDRLSTWYMPGGRGRETLCYCLVPPLASCLVRFHVTPEERMALSEGEILGEAT
;
A
#
# COMPACT_ATOMS: atom_id res chain seq x y z
N MET A 1 61.48 -11.08 38.34
CA MET A 1 62.63 -10.51 39.09
C MET A 1 63.52 -9.86 38.04
N LEU A 2 63.96 -8.61 38.25
CA LEU A 2 64.32 -7.65 37.18
C LEU A 2 63.09 -7.26 36.32
N LEU A 3 62.94 -6.03 35.79
CA LEU A 3 63.65 -4.77 36.09
C LEU A 3 62.66 -3.57 36.12
N THR A 4 63.08 -2.54 36.86
CA THR A 4 62.44 -1.30 37.32
C THR A 4 62.29 -0.14 36.32
N HIS A 5 61.40 0.82 36.67
CA HIS A 5 61.39 2.26 36.28
C HIS A 5 61.03 2.61 34.80
N MET A 6 60.61 3.84 34.44
CA MET A 6 60.79 5.16 35.08
C MET A 6 59.72 6.23 34.74
N VAL A 7 59.34 7.06 35.74
CA VAL A 7 58.99 8.52 35.73
C VAL A 7 57.98 9.08 34.69
N PHE A 8 56.81 9.61 35.07
CA PHE A 8 56.47 10.89 35.78
C PHE A 8 56.56 12.20 34.95
N ARG A 9 55.41 12.90 34.81
CA ARG A 9 55.26 14.31 35.25
C ARG A 9 53.79 14.78 35.24
N CYS A 10 53.39 15.50 36.29
CA CYS A 10 52.07 16.14 36.41
C CYS A 10 52.20 17.67 36.30
N SER A 11 51.14 18.33 35.84
CA SER A 11 50.85 19.76 36.07
C SER A 11 49.38 20.07 35.72
N PHE A 12 48.63 20.92 36.44
CA PHE A 12 48.80 21.49 37.79
C PHE A 12 47.46 22.18 38.17
N ILE A 13 46.90 21.95 39.38
CA ILE A 13 45.95 22.85 40.12
C ILE A 13 44.59 23.23 39.44
N LEU A 14 43.42 23.30 40.09
CA LEU A 14 42.91 22.85 41.40
C LEU A 14 41.38 23.09 41.44
N LEU A 15 40.55 22.16 41.95
CA LEU A 15 39.51 22.48 42.95
C LEU A 15 38.75 21.23 43.44
N THR A 16 38.82 21.06 44.75
CA THR A 16 38.29 20.02 45.62
C THR A 16 36.77 19.84 45.56
N LEU A 17 36.31 18.59 45.52
CA LEU A 17 35.26 18.06 46.41
C LEU A 17 35.28 16.52 46.38
N CYS A 18 35.36 15.89 47.55
CA CYS A 18 35.40 14.43 47.71
C CYS A 18 34.03 13.90 48.17
N TYR A 19 33.70 12.65 47.84
CA TYR A 19 33.21 11.64 48.82
C TYR A 19 33.13 10.24 48.18
N CYS A 20 33.64 9.24 48.89
CA CYS A 20 33.34 7.79 48.71
C CYS A 20 32.45 7.37 49.90
N SER A 21 31.75 6.23 49.98
CA SER A 21 31.55 5.03 49.13
C SER A 21 30.08 4.55 49.36
N GLU A 22 29.59 3.30 49.28
CA GLU A 22 30.15 1.96 49.02
C GLU A 22 29.04 0.96 48.62
N GLY A 23 29.45 -0.20 48.06
CA GLY A 23 28.78 -1.50 48.24
C GLY A 23 27.41 -1.77 47.57
N LEU A 24 27.38 -2.76 46.68
CA LEU A 24 26.61 -4.01 46.88
C LEU A 24 26.83 -5.01 45.72
N GLU A 25 26.75 -6.31 46.03
CA GLU A 25 26.99 -7.41 45.09
C GLU A 25 25.76 -7.72 44.21
N TYR A 26 25.98 -8.05 42.93
CA TYR A 26 24.90 -8.48 42.03
C TYR A 26 24.84 -10.01 41.91
N LYS A 27 23.90 -10.65 42.61
CA LYS A 27 23.62 -12.09 42.51
C LYS A 27 22.87 -12.41 41.21
N LYS A 28 23.18 -13.56 40.58
CA LYS A 28 22.39 -14.09 39.46
C LYS A 28 20.96 -14.45 39.90
N PRO A 29 19.92 -14.13 39.12
CA PRO A 29 18.59 -14.71 39.31
C PRO A 29 18.53 -16.18 38.85
N VAL A 30 17.48 -16.88 39.27
CA VAL A 30 17.25 -18.33 39.09
C VAL A 30 16.28 -18.59 37.93
N GLU A 31 16.32 -19.78 37.33
CA GLU A 31 15.33 -20.24 36.36
C GLU A 31 13.98 -20.54 37.02
N ASP A 32 12.90 -19.92 36.53
CA ASP A 32 11.53 -20.34 36.82
C ASP A 32 10.86 -20.92 35.56
N ARG A 33 10.22 -22.08 35.70
CA ARG A 33 9.59 -22.81 34.60
C ARG A 33 8.13 -22.39 34.44
N VAL A 34 7.83 -21.56 33.44
CA VAL A 34 6.45 -21.27 33.05
C VAL A 34 5.85 -22.47 32.31
N ILE A 35 4.85 -23.11 32.93
CA ILE A 35 4.00 -24.11 32.27
C ILE A 35 2.98 -23.35 31.42
N VAL A 36 3.16 -23.38 30.10
CA VAL A 36 2.12 -22.92 29.17
C VAL A 36 1.00 -23.96 29.13
N ARG A 37 -0.25 -23.51 29.28
CA ARG A 37 -1.43 -24.30 28.92
C ARG A 37 -1.85 -23.93 27.50
N ASP A 38 -2.17 -24.92 26.69
CA ASP A 38 -2.86 -24.70 25.42
C ASP A 38 -4.32 -24.34 25.68
N GLU A 39 -4.75 -23.15 25.25
CA GLU A 39 -6.15 -22.76 25.12
C GLU A 39 -6.27 -21.83 23.89
N GLU A 40 -7.39 -21.99 23.16
CA GLU A 40 -7.53 -21.78 21.72
C GLU A 40 -7.22 -20.35 21.19
N VAL A 41 -6.56 -20.27 20.03
CA VAL A 41 -6.36 -19.01 19.28
C VAL A 41 -6.88 -19.14 17.84
N GLU A 42 -8.18 -18.93 17.64
CA GLU A 42 -8.72 -18.33 16.40
C GLU A 42 -9.06 -16.86 16.73
N ASP A 43 -8.54 -15.85 16.03
CA ASP A 43 -8.87 -15.55 14.63
C ASP A 43 -7.66 -14.93 13.86
N LYS A 44 -7.86 -14.51 12.59
CA LYS A 44 -6.82 -14.35 11.55
C LYS A 44 -6.57 -12.88 11.12
N PRO A 45 -5.54 -12.17 11.66
CA PRO A 45 -5.19 -10.81 11.21
C PRO A 45 -3.79 -10.65 10.55
N LEU A 46 -2.93 -11.67 10.48
CA LEU A 46 -1.53 -11.48 10.09
C LEU A 46 -1.27 -11.21 8.59
N CYS A 47 -2.23 -11.49 7.70
CA CYS A 47 -2.03 -11.54 6.24
C CYS A 47 -2.72 -10.39 5.48
N TYR A 48 -2.81 -9.21 6.10
CA TYR A 48 -3.48 -8.02 5.55
C TYR A 48 -2.57 -6.98 4.88
N ASN A 49 -1.27 -7.28 4.72
CA ASN A 49 -0.34 -6.43 3.95
C ASN A 49 -0.78 -6.28 2.47
N HIS A 50 -0.22 -5.27 1.80
CA HIS A 50 -0.55 -4.93 0.41
C HIS A 50 -0.31 -6.08 -0.59
N ILE A 51 0.64 -6.98 -0.34
CA ILE A 51 1.03 -8.06 -1.26
C ILE A 51 -0.05 -9.14 -1.32
N HIS A 52 -0.43 -9.71 -0.16
CA HIS A 52 -1.52 -10.70 -0.11
C HIS A 52 -2.86 -10.10 -0.57
N LYS A 53 -3.06 -8.80 -0.33
CA LYS A 53 -4.25 -8.06 -0.76
C LYS A 53 -4.33 -7.95 -2.28
N PHE A 54 -3.24 -7.55 -2.92
CA PHE A 54 -3.11 -7.51 -4.37
C PHE A 54 -3.43 -8.88 -4.98
N TYR A 55 -2.77 -9.95 -4.55
CA TYR A 55 -3.03 -11.28 -5.10
C TYR A 55 -4.47 -11.77 -4.90
N ARG A 56 -5.12 -11.46 -3.77
CA ARG A 56 -6.56 -11.74 -3.58
C ARG A 56 -7.46 -10.93 -4.53
N GLN A 57 -7.11 -9.69 -4.86
CA GLN A 57 -7.85 -8.86 -5.81
C GLN A 57 -7.73 -9.40 -7.24
N MET A 58 -6.54 -9.87 -7.62
CA MET A 58 -6.25 -10.49 -8.94
C MET A 58 -6.74 -11.95 -9.07
N LYS A 59 -7.49 -12.45 -8.07
CA LYS A 59 -7.99 -13.84 -7.93
C LYS A 59 -6.92 -14.94 -7.99
N CYS A 60 -5.71 -14.66 -7.53
CA CYS A 60 -4.68 -15.69 -7.43
C CYS A 60 -5.00 -16.73 -6.34
N GLU A 61 -4.67 -17.99 -6.59
CA GLU A 61 -4.76 -19.06 -5.60
C GLU A 61 -3.62 -18.94 -4.58
N PRO A 62 -3.88 -18.94 -3.25
CA PRO A 62 -2.84 -18.96 -2.23
C PRO A 62 -2.19 -20.34 -2.09
N GLU A 63 -0.87 -20.37 -1.92
CA GLU A 63 -0.11 -21.55 -1.52
C GLU A 63 0.57 -21.30 -0.16
N THR A 64 0.36 -22.20 0.79
CA THR A 64 0.87 -22.08 2.17
C THR A 64 1.66 -23.33 2.55
N THR A 65 2.84 -23.19 3.13
CA THR A 65 3.62 -24.31 3.68
C THR A 65 3.21 -24.68 5.11
N PRO A 66 3.48 -25.92 5.56
CA PRO A 66 3.25 -26.31 6.96
C PRO A 66 3.94 -25.35 7.94
N GLY A 67 3.20 -24.90 8.96
CA GLY A 67 3.66 -23.94 9.96
C GLY A 67 3.62 -22.46 9.56
N ALA A 68 3.47 -22.13 8.27
CA ALA A 68 3.38 -20.75 7.83
C ALA A 68 2.02 -20.13 8.18
N ARG A 69 2.03 -18.96 8.83
CA ARG A 69 0.80 -18.25 9.26
C ARG A 69 0.13 -17.46 8.12
N CYS A 70 0.78 -17.31 6.98
CA CYS A 70 0.25 -16.65 5.78
C CYS A 70 0.64 -17.39 4.50
N PRO A 71 -0.08 -17.20 3.38
CA PRO A 71 0.31 -17.76 2.09
C PRO A 71 1.70 -17.28 1.67
N THR A 72 2.58 -18.24 1.43
CA THR A 72 4.02 -18.07 1.16
C THR A 72 4.33 -17.91 -0.33
N SER A 73 3.43 -18.34 -1.20
CA SER A 73 3.40 -18.00 -2.63
C SER A 73 1.96 -17.98 -3.13
N TYR A 74 1.77 -17.55 -4.38
CA TYR A 74 0.48 -17.60 -5.07
C TYR A 74 0.66 -18.18 -6.47
N LYS A 75 -0.41 -18.78 -7.01
CA LYS A 75 -0.53 -19.05 -8.45
C LYS A 75 -1.40 -17.97 -9.08
N CYS A 76 -0.83 -17.23 -10.03
CA CYS A 76 -1.51 -16.10 -10.67
C CYS A 76 -1.54 -16.26 -12.19
N PRO A 77 -2.39 -17.15 -12.76
CA PRO A 77 -2.44 -17.39 -14.20
C PRO A 77 -2.81 -16.13 -15.01
N THR A 78 -3.52 -15.17 -14.39
CA THR A 78 -3.84 -13.85 -14.98
C THR A 78 -2.76 -12.79 -14.79
N LEU A 79 -1.59 -13.12 -14.22
CA LEU A 79 -0.41 -12.25 -14.15
C LEU A 79 0.78 -12.88 -14.88
N GLU A 80 0.92 -14.20 -14.83
CA GLU A 80 2.01 -14.92 -15.48
C GLU A 80 1.70 -15.17 -16.96
N GLY A 81 2.23 -14.29 -17.83
CA GLY A 81 2.09 -14.43 -19.28
C GLY A 81 0.88 -13.68 -19.87
N ARG A 82 0.54 -12.52 -19.31
CA ARG A 82 -0.41 -11.59 -19.95
C ARG A 82 -0.01 -11.30 -21.40
N LYS A 83 -0.98 -11.30 -22.31
CA LYS A 83 -0.78 -10.95 -23.72
C LYS A 83 -1.01 -9.45 -23.92
N ASN A 84 -0.22 -8.82 -24.80
CA ASN A 84 -0.37 -7.40 -25.12
C ASN A 84 -1.69 -7.07 -25.83
N ASP A 85 -2.41 -8.05 -26.37
CA ASP A 85 -3.69 -7.92 -27.09
C ASP A 85 -4.93 -8.31 -26.25
N SER A 86 -4.75 -8.56 -24.95
CA SER A 86 -5.80 -9.09 -24.08
C SER A 86 -5.85 -8.34 -22.75
N CYS A 87 -7.04 -7.88 -22.37
CA CYS A 87 -7.29 -7.34 -21.04
C CYS A 87 -7.60 -8.47 -20.06
N TYR A 88 -7.29 -8.26 -18.79
CA TYR A 88 -7.58 -9.22 -17.72
C TYR A 88 -8.41 -8.54 -16.65
N TYR A 89 -9.46 -9.23 -16.19
CA TYR A 89 -10.25 -8.79 -15.04
C TYR A 89 -10.92 -9.97 -14.31
N ASP A 90 -10.91 -9.93 -12.97
CA ASP A 90 -11.67 -10.86 -12.11
C ASP A 90 -11.29 -12.34 -12.36
N GLY A 91 -10.01 -12.59 -12.65
CA GLY A 91 -9.50 -13.93 -12.96
C GLY A 91 -9.74 -14.41 -14.40
N LYS A 92 -10.24 -13.56 -15.30
CA LYS A 92 -10.58 -13.90 -16.69
C LYS A 92 -9.79 -13.05 -17.70
N GLU A 93 -9.58 -13.62 -18.89
CA GLU A 93 -8.98 -12.95 -20.06
C GLU A 93 -10.09 -12.48 -21.02
N TYR A 94 -9.90 -11.32 -21.65
CA TYR A 94 -10.83 -10.72 -22.60
C TYR A 94 -10.06 -10.11 -23.79
N PRO A 95 -10.43 -10.41 -25.05
CA PRO A 95 -9.76 -9.85 -26.23
C PRO A 95 -10.09 -8.35 -26.41
N LEU A 96 -9.25 -7.66 -27.20
CA LEU A 96 -9.54 -6.30 -27.67
C LEU A 96 -10.96 -6.17 -28.26
N GLY A 97 -11.62 -5.06 -27.94
CA GLY A 97 -13.00 -4.75 -28.33
C GLY A 97 -14.07 -5.35 -27.42
N ALA A 98 -13.75 -6.35 -26.58
CA ALA A 98 -14.70 -6.96 -25.65
C ALA A 98 -15.29 -5.94 -24.67
N ASN A 99 -16.61 -6.04 -24.44
CA ASN A 99 -17.35 -5.15 -23.55
C ASN A 99 -17.81 -5.91 -22.31
N LEU A 100 -17.56 -5.32 -21.13
CA LEU A 100 -18.16 -5.72 -19.87
C LEU A 100 -19.31 -4.78 -19.54
N THR A 101 -20.46 -5.32 -19.14
CA THR A 101 -21.58 -4.62 -18.49
C THR A 101 -21.82 -5.17 -17.08
N LEU A 102 -22.66 -4.48 -16.30
CA LEU A 102 -23.10 -4.92 -14.96
C LEU A 102 -23.74 -6.32 -14.95
N ASP A 103 -24.27 -6.80 -16.07
CA ASP A 103 -24.86 -8.14 -16.22
C ASP A 103 -23.80 -9.24 -16.38
N SER A 104 -22.57 -8.85 -16.73
CA SER A 104 -21.44 -9.75 -17.04
C SER A 104 -20.32 -9.72 -15.98
N ALA A 105 -20.23 -8.64 -15.19
CA ALA A 105 -19.13 -8.40 -14.26
C ALA A 105 -19.56 -7.49 -13.10
N ASP A 106 -19.19 -7.86 -11.87
CA ASP A 106 -19.29 -6.98 -10.70
C ASP A 106 -18.04 -6.08 -10.61
N PHE A 107 -18.15 -4.84 -11.09
CA PHE A 107 -17.07 -3.85 -11.03
C PHE A 107 -16.69 -3.37 -9.60
N HIS A 108 -17.31 -3.94 -8.56
CA HIS A 108 -17.18 -3.55 -7.14
C HIS A 108 -17.45 -2.05 -6.87
N SER A 109 -18.15 -1.37 -7.81
CA SER A 109 -18.40 0.06 -7.78
C SER A 109 -19.71 0.40 -8.52
N PRO A 110 -20.74 0.94 -7.84
CA PRO A 110 -22.04 1.27 -8.46
C PRO A 110 -21.98 2.48 -9.42
N CYS A 111 -20.78 2.95 -9.73
CA CYS A 111 -20.47 4.13 -10.54
C CYS A 111 -19.92 3.76 -11.92
N ILE A 112 -19.48 2.52 -12.12
CA ILE A 112 -19.04 1.99 -13.41
C ILE A 112 -20.27 1.35 -14.06
N GLN A 113 -20.57 1.74 -15.31
CA GLN A 113 -21.67 1.16 -16.08
C GLN A 113 -21.19 0.03 -16.98
N SER A 114 -20.01 0.20 -17.57
CA SER A 114 -19.40 -0.71 -18.52
C SER A 114 -17.91 -0.42 -18.65
N CYS A 115 -17.14 -1.41 -19.10
CA CYS A 115 -15.74 -1.25 -19.47
C CYS A 115 -15.46 -1.96 -20.79
N GLN A 116 -14.77 -1.28 -21.71
CA GLN A 116 -14.32 -1.89 -22.97
C GLN A 116 -12.83 -2.21 -22.88
N CYS A 117 -12.44 -3.40 -23.32
CA CYS A 117 -11.04 -3.73 -23.54
C CYS A 117 -10.55 -3.00 -24.79
N VAL A 118 -9.56 -2.10 -24.65
CA VAL A 118 -9.05 -1.26 -25.74
C VAL A 118 -7.53 -1.20 -25.73
N GLN A 119 -6.96 -0.85 -26.88
CA GLN A 119 -5.52 -0.59 -27.00
C GLN A 119 -5.18 0.75 -26.30
N VAL A 120 -4.18 0.73 -25.43
CA VAL A 120 -3.72 1.85 -24.62
C VAL A 120 -2.19 1.86 -24.67
N LEU A 121 -1.60 2.88 -25.29
CA LEU A 121 -0.19 2.84 -25.69
C LEU A 121 0.07 1.65 -26.63
N GLU A 122 0.73 0.60 -26.15
CA GLU A 122 1.11 -0.58 -26.94
C GLU A 122 0.46 -1.88 -26.41
N GLU A 123 -0.44 -1.78 -25.44
CA GLU A 123 -1.05 -2.90 -24.73
C GLU A 123 -2.55 -2.74 -24.52
N ALA A 124 -3.25 -3.86 -24.32
CA ALA A 124 -4.63 -3.90 -23.95
C ALA A 124 -4.85 -3.47 -22.48
N GLY A 125 -5.83 -2.59 -22.26
CA GLY A 125 -6.29 -2.15 -20.94
C GLY A 125 -7.78 -1.77 -20.94
N PHE A 126 -8.45 -1.91 -19.79
CA PHE A 126 -9.87 -1.57 -19.69
C PHE A 126 -10.10 -0.06 -19.61
N LYS A 127 -10.86 0.49 -20.56
CA LYS A 127 -11.41 1.85 -20.49
C LYS A 127 -12.86 1.77 -19.99
N CYS A 128 -13.07 2.16 -18.74
CA CYS A 128 -14.38 2.14 -18.09
C CYS A 128 -15.16 3.45 -18.31
N SER A 129 -16.48 3.33 -18.55
CA SER A 129 -17.41 4.44 -18.62
C SER A 129 -18.15 4.62 -17.28
N VAL A 130 -18.23 5.86 -16.82
CA VAL A 130 -19.05 6.23 -15.66
C VAL A 130 -20.53 6.04 -16.00
N ARG A 131 -21.33 5.57 -15.04
CA ARG A 131 -22.78 5.57 -15.15
C ARG A 131 -23.30 6.99 -15.14
N GLU A 132 -23.93 7.44 -16.23
CA GLU A 132 -24.69 8.70 -16.22
C GLU A 132 -25.91 8.56 -15.30
N GLN A 133 -25.72 8.92 -14.04
CA GLN A 133 -26.77 8.90 -13.03
C GLN A 133 -27.30 10.33 -12.83
N LYS A 134 -28.57 10.54 -13.15
CA LYS A 134 -29.32 11.69 -12.63
C LYS A 134 -29.39 11.55 -11.11
N CYS A 135 -28.51 12.25 -10.39
CA CYS A 135 -28.57 12.28 -8.95
C CYS A 135 -29.89 12.91 -8.49
N GLU A 136 -30.46 12.38 -7.41
CA GLU A 136 -31.62 12.99 -6.76
C GLU A 136 -31.32 14.46 -6.39
N ALA A 137 -32.31 15.32 -6.61
CA ALA A 137 -32.25 16.72 -6.21
C ALA A 137 -32.08 16.81 -4.69
N LEU A 138 -31.08 17.57 -4.24
CA LEU A 138 -30.86 17.76 -2.82
C LEU A 138 -31.83 18.82 -2.24
N PRO A 139 -32.16 18.75 -0.94
CA PRO A 139 -32.85 19.83 -0.25
C PRO A 139 -32.07 21.15 -0.35
N ALA A 140 -32.79 22.27 -0.30
CA ALA A 140 -32.18 23.60 -0.31
C ALA A 140 -31.21 23.76 0.88
N GLY A 141 -30.00 24.26 0.60
CA GLY A 141 -28.93 24.38 1.61
C GLY A 141 -28.17 23.09 1.90
N CYS A 142 -28.25 22.09 1.02
CA CYS A 142 -27.42 20.88 1.05
C CYS A 142 -26.49 20.77 -0.19
N LYS A 143 -25.36 20.10 -0.02
CA LYS A 143 -24.31 19.86 -1.04
C LYS A 143 -24.03 18.36 -1.17
N ARG A 144 -23.67 17.90 -2.37
CA ARG A 144 -23.20 16.53 -2.63
C ARG A 144 -21.67 16.55 -2.76
N LEU A 145 -20.98 15.86 -1.85
CA LEU A 145 -19.51 15.88 -1.71
C LEU A 145 -18.93 14.52 -2.13
N PRO A 146 -18.40 14.35 -3.35
CA PRO A 146 -17.99 13.06 -3.88
C PRO A 146 -16.61 12.61 -3.37
N PHE A 147 -16.47 11.32 -3.07
CA PHE A 147 -15.19 10.73 -2.65
C PHE A 147 -14.11 10.87 -3.74
N GLN A 148 -14.47 10.67 -5.01
CA GLN A 148 -13.59 10.87 -6.17
C GLN A 148 -14.01 12.12 -6.95
N SER A 149 -13.06 13.01 -7.29
CA SER A 149 -13.37 14.25 -8.02
C SER A 149 -13.53 13.99 -9.52
N SER A 150 -12.65 13.17 -10.11
CA SER A 150 -12.64 12.83 -11.54
C SER A 150 -13.73 11.80 -11.94
N TYR A 151 -14.39 11.19 -10.96
CA TYR A 151 -15.45 10.21 -11.12
C TYR A 151 -16.65 10.55 -10.21
N PRO A 152 -17.32 11.70 -10.44
CA PRO A 152 -18.39 12.19 -9.58
C PRO A 152 -19.63 11.29 -9.71
N CYS A 153 -19.97 10.56 -8.65
CA CYS A 153 -21.00 9.53 -8.66
C CYS A 153 -21.92 9.67 -7.45
N CYS A 154 -23.24 9.62 -7.67
CA CYS A 154 -24.23 9.92 -6.63
C CYS A 154 -24.16 8.97 -5.43
N HIS A 155 -23.95 7.67 -5.69
CA HIS A 155 -23.79 6.63 -4.67
C HIS A 155 -22.47 6.72 -3.88
N ARG A 156 -21.46 7.41 -4.43
CA ARG A 156 -20.13 7.60 -3.82
C ARG A 156 -19.89 9.08 -3.50
N ALA A 157 -20.86 9.64 -2.79
CA ALA A 157 -20.81 10.99 -2.23
C ALA A 157 -21.49 11.04 -0.87
N VAL A 158 -21.07 12.00 -0.04
CA VAL A 158 -21.76 12.36 1.21
C VAL A 158 -22.68 13.55 0.93
N THR A 159 -23.89 13.54 1.49
CA THR A 159 -24.75 14.73 1.49
C THR A 159 -24.44 15.56 2.74
N SER A 160 -23.92 16.77 2.56
CA SER A 160 -23.71 17.74 3.64
C SER A 160 -24.88 18.72 3.65
N CYS A 161 -25.58 18.85 4.78
CA CYS A 161 -26.70 19.78 4.94
C CYS A 161 -26.39 20.75 6.09
N ASN A 162 -26.05 22.00 5.74
CA ASN A 162 -25.61 23.03 6.68
C ASN A 162 -26.37 24.35 6.57
N LYS A 163 -27.31 24.51 5.63
CA LYS A 163 -28.08 25.75 5.42
C LYS A 163 -27.22 27.01 5.21
N GLY A 164 -25.94 26.86 4.86
CA GLY A 164 -24.95 27.93 4.72
C GLY A 164 -23.96 28.09 5.88
N GLU A 165 -24.11 27.36 6.99
CA GLU A 165 -23.18 27.39 8.13
C GLU A 165 -21.81 26.78 7.79
N LYS A 166 -20.71 27.33 8.36
CA LYS A 166 -19.36 26.82 8.07
C LYS A 166 -19.11 25.47 8.76
N VAL A 167 -19.16 24.40 7.96
CA VAL A 167 -18.79 23.04 8.36
C VAL A 167 -17.27 22.88 8.47
N ARG A 168 -16.84 22.25 9.55
CA ARG A 168 -15.46 21.79 9.81
C ARG A 168 -15.48 20.47 10.54
N CYS A 169 -14.54 19.58 10.21
CA CYS A 169 -14.40 18.26 10.80
C CYS A 169 -13.08 18.19 11.57
N LYS A 170 -13.09 17.57 12.75
CA LYS A 170 -11.87 17.26 13.51
C LYS A 170 -11.62 15.76 13.52
N PHE A 171 -10.42 15.35 13.17
CA PHE A 171 -10.01 13.95 13.19
C PHE A 171 -8.50 13.84 13.43
N ASN A 172 -8.08 13.00 14.39
CA ASN A 172 -6.68 12.86 14.84
C ASN A 172 -5.95 14.21 15.08
N GLY A 173 -6.64 15.18 15.68
CA GLY A 173 -6.12 16.53 15.95
C GLY A 173 -6.11 17.49 14.75
N ILE A 174 -6.17 16.98 13.52
CA ILE A 174 -6.24 17.78 12.29
C ILE A 174 -7.68 18.32 12.13
N THR A 175 -7.80 19.55 11.62
CA THR A 175 -9.08 20.17 11.26
C THR A 175 -9.19 20.29 9.75
N TYR A 176 -10.28 19.76 9.19
CA TYR A 176 -10.60 19.76 7.76
C TYR A 176 -11.80 20.69 7.50
N ASP A 177 -11.78 21.45 6.41
CA ASP A 177 -12.93 22.26 5.97
C ASP A 177 -13.91 21.38 5.12
N GLU A 178 -15.11 21.88 4.84
CA GLU A 178 -16.16 21.12 4.13
C GLU A 178 -15.72 20.61 2.75
N GLY A 179 -15.92 19.32 2.47
CA GLY A 179 -15.53 18.68 1.21
C GLY A 179 -14.09 18.18 1.16
N SER A 180 -13.22 18.59 2.09
CA SER A 180 -11.86 18.05 2.20
C SER A 180 -11.87 16.53 2.42
N LYS A 181 -10.90 15.86 1.79
CA LYS A 181 -10.75 14.40 1.78
C LYS A 181 -9.61 13.99 2.70
N PHE A 182 -9.75 12.87 3.40
CA PHE A 182 -8.69 12.37 4.27
C PHE A 182 -8.73 10.84 4.41
N TYR A 183 -7.63 10.27 4.91
CA TYR A 183 -7.48 8.84 5.18
C TYR A 183 -7.31 8.62 6.70
N PRO A 184 -8.06 7.71 7.34
CA PRO A 184 -8.14 7.64 8.81
C PRO A 184 -6.86 7.25 9.56
N VAL A 185 -5.93 6.59 8.88
CA VAL A 185 -4.69 6.07 9.46
C VAL A 185 -3.55 6.35 8.50
N ALA A 186 -2.33 6.44 9.04
CA ALA A 186 -1.11 6.54 8.22
C ALA A 186 -1.07 5.41 7.18
N ASP A 187 -1.50 4.20 7.56
CA ASP A 187 -1.52 2.97 6.75
C ASP A 187 -2.36 2.98 5.45
N PHE A 188 -2.89 4.13 4.98
CA PHE A 188 -3.63 4.26 3.71
C PHE A 188 -4.60 3.08 3.52
N THR A 189 -5.47 2.87 4.51
CA THR A 189 -6.51 1.84 4.41
C THR A 189 -7.37 2.10 3.18
N CYS A 190 -8.12 1.09 2.72
CA CYS A 190 -9.11 1.34 1.67
C CYS A 190 -10.29 2.17 2.16
N ILE A 191 -10.17 2.94 3.24
CA ILE A 191 -11.21 3.82 3.75
C ILE A 191 -10.80 5.24 3.43
N GLN A 192 -11.53 5.88 2.52
CA GLN A 192 -11.45 7.31 2.29
C GLN A 192 -12.59 7.98 3.07
N CYS A 193 -12.34 9.14 3.66
CA CYS A 193 -13.34 9.95 4.35
C CYS A 193 -13.49 11.32 3.66
N VAL A 194 -14.68 11.91 3.78
CA VAL A 194 -15.02 13.26 3.29
C VAL A 194 -15.59 14.06 4.46
N CYS A 195 -15.07 15.27 4.67
CA CYS A 195 -15.64 16.18 5.67
C CYS A 195 -17.01 16.71 5.23
N ALA A 196 -18.04 16.52 6.05
CA ALA A 196 -19.41 16.95 5.82
C ALA A 196 -20.12 17.30 7.14
N ALA A 197 -21.25 18.02 7.05
CA ALA A 197 -22.11 18.30 8.19
C ALA A 197 -22.54 17.00 8.89
N GLY A 198 -22.45 16.95 10.22
CA GLY A 198 -22.80 15.77 11.02
C GLY A 198 -21.67 14.73 11.21
N PHE A 199 -20.47 14.94 10.65
CA PHE A 199 -19.32 14.09 10.96
C PHE A 199 -18.90 14.25 12.43
N ASN A 200 -18.88 13.13 13.16
CA ASN A 200 -18.67 13.07 14.61
C ASN A 200 -17.26 12.62 15.03
N GLY A 201 -16.34 12.40 14.08
CA GLY A 201 -15.01 11.82 14.34
C GLY A 201 -14.91 10.31 14.12
N SER A 202 -16.03 9.59 13.96
CA SER A 202 -16.04 8.13 13.76
C SER A 202 -15.71 7.72 12.33
N ILE A 203 -14.95 6.63 12.18
CA ILE A 203 -14.55 6.07 10.88
C ILE A 203 -15.66 5.14 10.36
N SER A 204 -16.80 5.71 9.97
CA SER A 204 -17.98 4.95 9.55
C SER A 204 -18.73 5.58 8.37
N PRO A 205 -19.56 4.81 7.65
CA PRO A 205 -20.54 5.35 6.72
C PRO A 205 -21.48 6.35 7.42
N PRO A 206 -22.03 7.35 6.69
CA PRO A 206 -21.79 7.63 5.27
C PRO A 206 -20.46 8.35 5.00
N TYR A 207 -19.86 8.99 6.01
CA TYR A 207 -18.72 9.91 5.87
C TYR A 207 -17.42 9.25 5.43
N CYS A 208 -17.24 7.98 5.77
CA CYS A 208 -16.10 7.15 5.42
C CYS A 208 -16.58 5.91 4.68
N GLN A 209 -16.00 5.63 3.49
CA GLN A 209 -16.42 4.53 2.62
C GLN A 209 -15.22 3.69 2.15
N GLN A 210 -15.46 2.39 1.90
CA GLN A 210 -14.45 1.55 1.28
C GLN A 210 -14.25 1.91 -0.21
N PHE A 211 -13.05 2.38 -0.55
CA PHE A 211 -12.53 2.60 -1.90
C PHE A 211 -12.10 1.25 -2.49
N PRO A 212 -12.76 0.73 -3.54
CA PRO A 212 -12.36 -0.50 -4.20
C PRO A 212 -11.09 -0.23 -5.01
N CYS A 213 -9.95 -0.80 -4.58
CA CYS A 213 -8.75 -0.76 -5.41
C CYS A 213 -8.79 -1.90 -6.43
N VAL A 214 -8.97 -1.56 -7.70
CA VAL A 214 -9.07 -2.54 -8.80
C VAL A 214 -8.16 -2.08 -9.95
N PRO A 215 -6.84 -2.38 -9.91
CA PRO A 215 -5.90 -1.95 -10.94
C PRO A 215 -6.27 -2.40 -12.36
N GLU A 216 -6.93 -3.55 -12.48
CA GLU A 216 -7.39 -4.11 -13.76
C GLU A 216 -8.41 -3.23 -14.50
N LEU A 217 -9.25 -2.49 -13.76
CA LEU A 217 -10.24 -1.56 -14.31
C LEU A 217 -9.72 -0.13 -14.46
N GLN A 218 -8.48 0.13 -14.03
CA GLN A 218 -7.81 1.42 -14.22
C GLN A 218 -6.97 1.35 -15.49
N THR A 219 -7.43 2.01 -16.56
CA THR A 219 -6.87 1.97 -17.93
C THR A 219 -5.34 1.86 -18.00
N VAL A 220 -4.61 2.75 -17.32
CA VAL A 220 -3.14 2.78 -17.31
C VAL A 220 -2.55 1.66 -16.47
N ALA A 221 -3.07 1.40 -15.27
CA ALA A 221 -2.55 0.36 -14.37
C ALA A 221 -2.76 -1.06 -14.96
N SER A 222 -3.86 -1.27 -15.68
CA SER A 222 -4.16 -2.50 -16.42
C SER A 222 -3.09 -2.78 -17.49
N ALA A 223 -2.78 -1.79 -18.32
CA ALA A 223 -1.71 -1.87 -19.33
C ALA A 223 -0.31 -2.03 -18.70
N MET A 224 -0.02 -1.35 -17.59
CA MET A 224 1.25 -1.52 -16.85
C MET A 224 1.40 -2.95 -16.30
N LEU A 225 0.33 -3.59 -15.82
CA LEU A 225 0.38 -4.99 -15.42
C LEU A 225 0.62 -5.92 -16.62
N THR A 226 0.03 -5.63 -17.79
CA THR A 226 0.29 -6.34 -19.05
C THR A 226 1.75 -6.22 -19.50
N ARG A 227 2.39 -5.06 -19.31
CA ARG A 227 3.84 -4.84 -19.48
C ARG A 227 4.74 -5.59 -18.48
N GLY A 228 4.17 -6.36 -17.55
CA GLY A 228 4.93 -7.01 -16.47
C GLY A 228 5.49 -6.02 -15.44
N CYS A 229 4.94 -4.82 -15.34
CA CYS A 229 5.33 -3.83 -14.35
C CYS A 229 4.76 -4.20 -12.97
N ILE A 230 5.58 -4.04 -11.92
CA ILE A 230 5.20 -4.38 -10.54
C ILE A 230 4.66 -3.17 -9.78
N PRO A 231 3.67 -3.35 -8.88
CA PRO A 231 3.04 -2.26 -8.16
C PRO A 231 3.97 -1.62 -7.12
N ALA A 232 3.87 -0.29 -6.97
CA ALA A 232 4.58 0.49 -5.96
C ALA A 232 3.63 1.16 -4.98
N TYR A 233 3.81 0.87 -3.69
CA TYR A 233 2.95 1.30 -2.59
C TYR A 233 3.62 2.36 -1.72
N MET A 234 2.80 3.18 -1.05
CA MET A 234 3.26 4.18 -0.08
C MET A 234 3.94 3.54 1.15
N GLN A 235 3.47 2.37 1.59
CA GLN A 235 3.96 1.62 2.74
C GLN A 235 3.40 0.18 2.77
N MET A 236 3.80 -0.62 3.77
CA MET A 236 3.37 -2.01 3.93
C MET A 236 1.86 -2.23 4.02
N GLY A 237 1.10 -1.32 4.67
CA GLY A 237 -0.37 -1.41 4.81
C GLY A 237 -1.19 -0.86 3.63
N GLY A 238 -0.54 -0.24 2.63
CA GLY A 238 -1.21 0.58 1.61
C GLY A 238 -2.32 -0.14 0.82
N CYS A 239 -3.47 0.51 0.65
CA CYS A 239 -4.60 0.00 -0.12
C CYS A 239 -4.32 -0.20 -1.61
N CYS A 240 -3.69 0.79 -2.24
CA CYS A 240 -3.48 0.85 -3.68
C CYS A 240 -2.00 1.02 -4.05
N PRO A 241 -1.59 0.49 -5.21
CA PRO A 241 -0.43 1.01 -5.92
C PRO A 241 -0.65 2.50 -6.21
N ILE A 242 0.39 3.32 -6.02
CA ILE A 242 0.43 4.73 -6.43
C ILE A 242 1.24 4.95 -7.71
N SER A 243 1.98 3.93 -8.13
CA SER A 243 2.73 3.86 -9.38
C SER A 243 3.06 2.41 -9.70
N PHE A 244 3.70 2.17 -10.84
CA PHE A 244 4.20 0.86 -11.25
C PHE A 244 5.65 1.00 -11.74
N ARG A 245 6.53 0.10 -11.28
CA ARG A 245 7.89 -0.01 -11.82
C ARG A 245 7.87 -1.00 -12.98
N CYS A 246 8.20 -0.55 -14.17
CA CYS A 246 8.34 -1.41 -15.34
C CYS A 246 9.79 -1.93 -15.50
N PRO A 247 9.99 -3.15 -16.04
CA PRO A 247 11.32 -3.68 -16.31
C PRO A 247 12.13 -2.80 -17.28
N ARG A 248 13.43 -2.67 -17.02
CA ARG A 248 14.40 -1.98 -17.87
C ARG A 248 15.65 -2.84 -18.09
N PRO A 249 16.36 -2.72 -19.24
CA PRO A 249 17.63 -3.42 -19.48
C PRO A 249 18.73 -3.11 -18.44
N THR A 250 18.59 -2.02 -17.68
CA THR A 250 19.51 -1.57 -16.63
C THR A 250 19.15 -2.08 -15.23
N ASP A 251 18.06 -2.84 -15.07
CA ASP A 251 17.67 -3.38 -13.77
C ASP A 251 18.56 -4.57 -13.39
N THR A 252 18.96 -4.63 -12.12
CA THR A 252 19.83 -5.68 -11.57
C THR A 252 19.30 -6.20 -10.25
N ILE A 253 19.73 -7.41 -9.87
CA ILE A 253 19.33 -8.06 -8.62
C ILE A 253 20.43 -7.82 -7.58
N ILE A 254 20.05 -7.26 -6.43
CA ILE A 254 20.87 -7.17 -5.23
C ILE A 254 20.45 -8.33 -4.32
N LYS A 255 21.33 -9.33 -4.18
CA LYS A 255 21.06 -10.54 -3.40
C LYS A 255 20.89 -10.25 -1.90
N ALA A 256 20.04 -11.04 -1.25
CA ALA A 256 19.87 -11.00 0.19
C ALA A 256 21.14 -11.46 0.93
N TYR A 257 21.62 -10.66 1.90
CA TYR A 257 22.73 -11.07 2.79
C TYR A 257 22.36 -12.22 3.73
N VAL A 258 21.09 -12.31 4.09
CA VAL A 258 20.51 -13.39 4.90
C VAL A 258 19.24 -13.84 4.20
N LYS A 259 19.16 -15.12 3.84
CA LYS A 259 17.94 -15.72 3.29
C LYS A 259 16.93 -15.95 4.43
N PRO A 260 15.63 -15.65 4.26
CA PRO A 260 14.61 -16.01 5.24
C PRO A 260 14.59 -17.52 5.49
N MET A 261 14.39 -17.96 6.74
CA MET A 261 14.25 -19.41 7.04
C MET A 261 13.07 -20.06 6.30
N GLU A 262 12.06 -19.27 5.93
CA GLU A 262 10.89 -19.69 5.15
C GLU A 262 11.13 -19.64 3.62
N SER A 263 12.38 -19.53 3.14
CA SER A 263 12.68 -19.50 1.69
C SER A 263 12.37 -20.85 1.02
N ILE A 264 11.17 -21.00 0.48
CA ILE A 264 10.70 -22.23 -0.17
C ILE A 264 11.56 -22.54 -1.40
N SER A 265 12.14 -23.73 -1.41
CA SER A 265 12.92 -24.24 -2.55
C SER A 265 12.09 -24.21 -3.84
N GLY A 266 12.58 -23.47 -4.85
CA GLY A 266 11.98 -23.36 -6.17
C GLY A 266 10.90 -22.28 -6.36
N LYS A 267 10.49 -21.54 -5.33
CA LYS A 267 9.55 -20.41 -5.47
C LYS A 267 10.31 -19.09 -5.62
N VAL A 268 10.00 -18.31 -6.65
CA VAL A 268 10.75 -17.13 -7.10
C VAL A 268 9.82 -16.04 -7.63
N CYS A 269 10.22 -14.77 -7.53
CA CYS A 269 9.48 -13.66 -8.12
C CYS A 269 10.05 -13.32 -9.52
N LYS A 270 9.15 -13.08 -10.48
CA LYS A 270 9.50 -12.61 -11.84
C LYS A 270 9.43 -11.09 -11.93
N PHE A 271 10.32 -10.50 -12.73
CA PHE A 271 10.27 -9.07 -13.09
C PHE A 271 10.94 -8.86 -14.46
N GLY A 272 10.13 -8.83 -15.52
CA GLY A 272 10.64 -8.97 -16.89
C GLY A 272 11.46 -10.25 -17.02
N ASN A 273 12.69 -10.14 -17.52
CA ASN A 273 13.62 -11.27 -17.66
C ASN A 273 14.37 -11.61 -16.35
N LEU A 274 14.17 -10.85 -15.26
CA LEU A 274 14.83 -11.11 -13.98
C LEU A 274 14.02 -12.08 -13.11
N THR A 275 14.72 -13.00 -12.45
CA THR A 275 14.15 -13.98 -11.50
C THR A 275 14.82 -13.79 -10.14
N LEU A 276 14.02 -13.40 -9.14
CA LEU A 276 14.46 -13.05 -7.79
C LEU A 276 14.13 -14.19 -6.81
N GLU A 277 15.07 -14.51 -5.93
CA GLU A 277 14.83 -15.42 -4.80
C GLU A 277 14.12 -14.68 -3.67
N ILE A 278 13.43 -15.41 -2.78
CA ILE A 278 12.74 -14.81 -1.63
C ILE A 278 13.77 -14.12 -0.71
N GLY A 279 13.59 -12.81 -0.51
CA GLY A 279 14.51 -11.92 0.19
C GLY A 279 15.33 -10.99 -0.73
N ASP A 280 15.51 -11.34 -2.01
CA ASP A 280 16.24 -10.51 -2.96
C ASP A 280 15.50 -9.18 -3.24
N ARG A 281 16.27 -8.15 -3.63
CA ARG A 281 15.71 -6.86 -4.08
C ARG A 281 16.25 -6.47 -5.45
N LEU A 282 15.48 -5.65 -6.17
CA LEU A 282 15.96 -4.97 -7.37
C LEU A 282 16.89 -3.81 -7.00
N SER A 283 17.68 -3.37 -7.98
CA SER A 283 18.36 -2.06 -7.98
C SER A 283 17.42 -0.93 -7.56
N THR A 284 17.93 0.08 -6.86
CA THR A 284 17.15 1.26 -6.46
C THR A 284 16.51 1.95 -7.67
N TRP A 285 15.21 2.24 -7.57
CA TRP A 285 14.45 2.99 -8.58
C TRP A 285 13.94 4.30 -7.99
N TYR A 286 13.79 5.31 -8.84
CA TYR A 286 13.19 6.59 -8.47
C TYR A 286 11.94 6.80 -9.31
N MET A 287 10.83 7.11 -8.64
CA MET A 287 9.53 7.28 -9.27
C MET A 287 9.52 8.52 -10.18
N PRO A 288 9.03 8.43 -11.44
CA PRO A 288 8.82 9.59 -12.30
C PRO A 288 8.00 10.69 -11.60
N GLY A 289 8.40 11.95 -11.74
CA GLY A 289 7.79 13.09 -11.04
C GLY A 289 8.04 13.17 -9.53
N GLY A 290 8.59 12.13 -8.90
CA GLY A 290 8.87 12.11 -7.46
C GLY A 290 10.16 12.85 -7.09
N ARG A 291 10.06 13.90 -6.25
CA ARG A 291 11.20 14.62 -5.67
C ARG A 291 12.11 13.69 -4.83
N GLY A 292 13.11 13.06 -5.46
CA GLY A 292 14.14 12.25 -4.78
C GLY A 292 13.65 10.98 -4.05
N ARG A 293 12.44 10.50 -4.36
CA ARG A 293 11.77 9.41 -3.62
C ARG A 293 12.36 8.04 -3.98
N GLU A 294 13.32 7.58 -3.17
CA GLU A 294 13.89 6.22 -3.27
C GLU A 294 12.75 5.18 -3.23
N THR A 295 12.74 4.24 -4.15
CA THR A 295 11.76 3.14 -4.18
C THR A 295 12.50 1.81 -4.22
N LEU A 296 12.23 0.97 -3.23
CA LEU A 296 12.87 -0.33 -3.04
C LEU A 296 11.88 -1.45 -3.31
N CYS A 297 12.27 -2.41 -4.15
CA CYS A 297 11.39 -3.47 -4.63
C CYS A 297 11.96 -4.83 -4.26
N TYR A 298 11.17 -5.65 -3.57
CA TYR A 298 11.60 -6.89 -2.93
C TYR A 298 10.77 -8.08 -3.42
N CYS A 299 11.41 -9.25 -3.55
CA CYS A 299 10.71 -10.52 -3.61
C CYS A 299 10.41 -11.00 -2.18
N LEU A 300 9.18 -10.82 -1.71
CA LEU A 300 8.74 -11.30 -0.39
C LEU A 300 7.74 -12.46 -0.51
N VAL A 301 6.81 -12.39 -1.47
CA VAL A 301 5.81 -13.43 -1.73
C VAL A 301 5.64 -13.57 -3.25
N PRO A 302 6.14 -14.66 -3.87
CA PRO A 302 5.95 -14.96 -5.30
C PRO A 302 4.48 -14.98 -5.76
N PRO A 303 4.17 -14.73 -7.05
CA PRO A 303 5.09 -14.76 -8.20
C PRO A 303 5.66 -13.41 -8.66
N LEU A 304 5.25 -12.27 -8.09
CA LEU A 304 5.77 -10.94 -8.42
C LEU A 304 6.54 -10.31 -7.24
N ALA A 305 7.49 -9.44 -7.56
CA ALA A 305 8.07 -8.53 -6.58
C ALA A 305 7.10 -7.37 -6.28
N SER A 306 7.24 -6.72 -5.12
CA SER A 306 6.46 -5.52 -4.76
C SER A 306 7.39 -4.38 -4.36
N CYS A 307 7.01 -3.14 -4.70
CA CYS A 307 7.79 -1.94 -4.42
C CYS A 307 7.21 -1.11 -3.26
N LEU A 308 8.10 -0.58 -2.43
CA LEU A 308 7.82 0.38 -1.36
C LEU A 308 8.53 1.70 -1.65
N VAL A 309 7.78 2.79 -1.66
CA VAL A 309 8.35 4.14 -1.73
C VAL A 309 8.86 4.52 -0.34
N ARG A 310 10.16 4.82 -0.24
CA ARG A 310 10.75 5.40 0.96
C ARG A 310 10.51 6.90 0.97
N PHE A 311 9.76 7.31 1.98
CA PHE A 311 9.33 8.68 2.15
C PHE A 311 10.05 9.34 3.33
N HIS A 312 10.87 10.35 3.03
CA HIS A 312 11.17 11.44 3.96
C HIS A 312 10.07 12.52 3.80
N VAL A 313 8.82 12.16 4.12
CA VAL A 313 7.62 12.99 3.83
C VAL A 313 6.92 13.43 5.10
N THR A 314 6.77 14.75 5.23
CA THR A 314 6.18 15.41 6.39
C THR A 314 4.65 15.20 6.45
N PRO A 315 3.96 15.50 7.56
CA PRO A 315 2.51 15.39 7.64
C PRO A 315 1.77 16.25 6.59
N GLU A 316 2.31 17.42 6.22
CA GLU A 316 1.72 18.34 5.25
C GLU A 316 1.75 17.75 3.83
N GLU A 317 2.89 17.19 3.41
CA GLU A 317 3.01 16.57 2.09
C GLU A 317 2.11 15.33 1.92
N ARG A 318 1.72 14.65 3.01
CA ARG A 318 0.72 13.56 2.98
C ARG A 318 -0.68 14.07 2.68
N MET A 319 -1.01 15.29 3.11
CA MET A 319 -2.30 15.92 2.79
C MET A 319 -2.37 16.28 1.30
N ALA A 320 -1.33 16.91 0.74
CA ALA A 320 -1.26 17.19 -0.70
C ALA A 320 -1.35 15.90 -1.56
N LEU A 321 -0.68 14.82 -1.11
CA LEU A 321 -0.81 13.50 -1.75
C LEU A 321 -2.22 12.88 -1.68
N SER A 322 -3.08 13.32 -0.75
CA SER A 322 -4.46 12.86 -0.62
C SER A 322 -5.45 13.58 -1.55
N GLU A 323 -5.04 14.72 -2.12
CA GLU A 323 -5.89 15.58 -2.95
C GLU A 323 -5.79 15.27 -4.45
N GLY A 324 -4.74 14.55 -4.87
CA GLY A 324 -4.69 13.86 -6.18
C GLY A 324 -3.80 14.49 -7.25
N GLU A 325 -2.99 15.50 -6.93
CA GLU A 325 -2.13 16.24 -7.89
C GLU A 325 -0.97 15.44 -8.54
N ILE A 326 -0.95 14.11 -8.44
CA ILE A 326 0.05 13.24 -9.12
C ILE A 326 -0.62 12.13 -9.94
N LEU A 327 -1.75 12.44 -10.57
CA LEU A 327 -2.03 11.96 -11.93
C LEU A 327 -1.80 13.12 -12.91
N GLY A 328 -0.54 13.55 -13.01
CA GLY A 328 -0.11 14.44 -14.08
C GLY A 328 -0.35 13.78 -15.44
N GLU A 329 -0.75 14.57 -16.43
CA GLU A 329 -1.18 14.09 -17.74
C GLU A 329 -0.04 13.32 -18.43
N ALA A 330 -0.27 12.03 -18.68
CA ALA A 330 0.59 11.23 -19.53
C ALA A 330 0.20 11.46 -20.99
N THR A 331 0.74 12.54 -21.56
CA THR A 331 0.86 12.76 -23.02
C THR A 331 1.95 11.86 -23.59
#